data_AF-A0A3R7WL71-F1
#
_entry.id   AF-A0A3R7WL71-F1
#
_cell.length_a   1.000
_cell.length_b   1.000
_cell.length_c   1.000
_cell.angle_alpha   90.00
_cell.angle_beta   90.00
_cell.angle_gamma   90.00
#
_symmetry.space_group_name_H-M   'P 1'
#
loop_
_entity.id
_entity.type
_entity.pdbx_description
1 polymer ?
#
loop_
_entity_poly.entity_id
_entity_poly.type
_entity_poly.pdbx_seq_one_letter_code
_entity_poly.pdbx_strand_id
1 'polypeptide(L)'
;MRRICLLISLTSLMAMEPIELDEFVEGYFLIAQSKMESSPTVWQDIREGYLRSYGIYFTELLLDSLDNGQLSSYHAGIRHFQTLEDLRIEVKSNKGFEYVVEPRRVPTYNINYFSSLSD
;
A
#
# COMPACT_ATOMS: atom_id res chain seq x y z
N MET A 1 3.27 20.46 45.18
CA MET A 1 2.18 19.50 45.44
C MET A 1 0.84 19.96 44.86
N ARG A 2 0.12 20.94 45.45
CA ARG A 2 -1.20 21.40 44.92
C ARG A 2 -1.23 21.78 43.44
N ARG A 3 -0.20 22.51 42.96
CA ARG A 3 -0.07 22.90 41.54
C ARG A 3 0.17 21.71 40.61
N ILE A 4 0.85 20.67 41.09
CA ILE A 4 1.13 19.44 40.32
C ILE A 4 -0.14 18.60 40.22
N CYS A 5 -0.89 18.45 41.32
CA CYS A 5 -2.20 17.79 41.30
C CYS A 5 -3.19 18.48 40.34
N LEU A 6 -3.22 19.82 40.31
CA LEU A 6 -4.04 20.59 39.38
C LEU A 6 -3.63 20.37 37.92
N LEU A 7 -2.33 20.29 37.63
CA LEU A 7 -1.85 19.99 36.28
C LEU A 7 -2.25 18.59 35.84
N ILE A 8 -2.09 17.57 36.70
CA ILE A 8 -2.47 16.19 36.40
C ILE A 8 -3.98 16.07 36.15
N SER A 9 -4.80 16.70 36.99
CA SER A 9 -6.26 16.67 36.80
C SER A 9 -6.70 17.42 35.55
N LEU A 10 -6.03 18.53 35.21
CA LEU A 10 -6.32 19.27 33.98
C LEU A 10 -5.94 18.46 32.74
N THR A 11 -4.80 17.76 32.77
CA THR A 11 -4.39 16.89 31.66
C THR A 11 -5.30 15.68 31.48
N SER A 12 -5.83 15.10 32.56
CA SER A 12 -6.79 14.00 32.45
C SER A 12 -8.15 14.44 31.95
N LEU A 13 -8.57 15.68 32.26
CA LEU A 13 -9.81 16.28 31.75
C LEU A 13 -9.72 16.66 30.26
N MET A 14 -8.52 16.97 29.78
CA MET A 14 -8.25 17.31 28.37
C MET A 14 -7.79 16.09 27.56
N ALA A 15 -7.68 14.91 28.19
CA ALA A 15 -7.28 13.69 27.50
C ALA A 15 -8.40 13.26 26.54
N MET A 16 -8.07 13.19 25.26
CA MET A 16 -8.94 12.62 24.25
C MET A 16 -9.04 11.11 24.46
N GLU A 17 -10.21 10.53 24.18
CA GLU A 17 -10.40 9.09 24.28
C GLU A 17 -9.41 8.35 23.35
N PRO A 18 -8.86 7.21 23.80
CA PRO A 18 -7.97 6.43 22.95
C PRO A 18 -8.77 5.90 21.75
N ILE A 19 -8.22 6.09 20.57
CA ILE A 19 -8.78 5.54 19.33
C ILE A 19 -8.65 4.01 19.40
N GLU A 20 -9.71 3.29 19.03
CA GLU A 20 -9.66 1.83 18.95
C GLU A 20 -8.68 1.39 17.86
N LEU A 21 -8.00 0.26 18.08
CA LEU A 21 -6.98 -0.20 17.15
C LEU A 21 -7.57 -0.46 15.75
N ASP A 22 -8.79 -0.96 15.69
CA ASP A 22 -9.48 -1.26 14.44
C ASP A 22 -9.75 0.02 13.65
N GLU A 23 -10.33 1.04 14.31
CA GLU A 23 -10.56 2.37 13.72
C GLU A 23 -9.25 3.02 13.23
N PHE A 24 -8.19 2.91 14.02
CA PHE A 24 -6.88 3.46 13.64
C PHE A 24 -6.33 2.78 12.37
N VAL A 25 -6.42 1.45 12.30
CA VAL A 25 -5.86 0.67 11.20
C VAL A 25 -6.65 0.88 9.91
N GLU A 26 -7.98 0.86 9.98
CA GLU A 26 -8.86 1.19 8.85
C GLU A 26 -8.60 2.61 8.35
N GLY A 27 -8.57 3.58 9.27
CA GLY A 27 -8.27 4.98 8.95
C GLY A 27 -6.92 5.15 8.28
N TYR A 28 -5.89 4.41 8.73
CA TYR A 28 -4.57 4.43 8.10
C TYR A 28 -4.63 3.98 6.64
N PHE A 29 -5.30 2.85 6.36
CA PHE A 29 -5.40 2.32 5.01
C PHE A 29 -6.22 3.23 4.09
N LEU A 30 -7.34 3.78 4.57
CA LEU A 30 -8.15 4.75 3.82
C LEU A 30 -7.36 6.02 3.46
N ILE A 31 -6.61 6.57 4.42
CA ILE A 31 -5.76 7.74 4.18
C ILE A 31 -4.68 7.42 3.15
N ALA A 32 -4.08 6.24 3.24
CA ALA A 32 -3.04 5.85 2.31
C ALA A 32 -3.57 5.60 0.89
N GLN A 33 -4.75 4.98 0.75
CA GLN A 33 -5.46 4.81 -0.52
C GLN A 33 -5.75 6.18 -1.16
N SER A 34 -6.33 7.11 -0.40
CA SER A 34 -6.61 8.48 -0.88
C SER A 34 -5.35 9.20 -1.38
N LYS A 35 -4.22 9.03 -0.70
CA LYS A 35 -2.93 9.59 -1.14
C LYS A 35 -2.41 8.98 -2.44
N MET A 36 -2.70 7.70 -2.69
CA MET A 36 -2.34 7.03 -3.94
C MET A 36 -3.23 7.46 -5.10
N GLU A 37 -4.53 7.68 -4.85
CA GLU A 37 -5.49 8.16 -5.86
C GLU A 37 -5.21 9.61 -6.29
N SER A 38 -4.79 10.46 -5.36
CA SER A 38 -4.51 11.87 -5.64
C SER A 38 -3.18 12.09 -6.37
N SER A 39 -3.22 12.25 -7.70
CA SER A 39 -2.10 12.80 -8.49
C SER A 39 -2.53 13.41 -9.83
N PRO A 40 -2.02 14.60 -10.19
CA PRO A 40 -2.29 15.22 -11.48
C PRO A 40 -1.53 14.56 -12.65
N THR A 41 -0.52 13.73 -12.38
CA THR A 41 0.38 13.14 -13.39
C THR A 41 0.23 11.63 -13.56
N VAL A 42 -0.72 11.00 -12.86
CA VAL A 42 -0.95 9.54 -12.88
C VAL A 42 -1.00 8.93 -14.28
N TRP A 43 -1.60 9.65 -15.23
CA TRP A 43 -1.78 9.18 -16.60
C TRP A 43 -0.59 9.50 -17.52
N GLN A 44 0.34 10.34 -17.06
CA GLN A 44 1.49 10.80 -17.84
C GLN A 44 2.73 9.94 -17.58
N ASP A 45 2.90 9.44 -16.35
CA ASP A 45 3.96 8.50 -15.99
C ASP A 45 3.37 7.11 -15.76
N ILE A 46 3.69 6.18 -16.66
CA ILE A 46 3.19 4.79 -16.60
C ILE A 46 3.66 4.08 -15.33
N ARG A 47 4.88 4.32 -14.87
CA ARG A 47 5.40 3.71 -13.64
C ARG A 47 4.68 4.25 -12.42
N GLU A 48 4.51 5.58 -12.36
CA GLU A 48 3.76 6.23 -11.28
C GLU A 48 2.32 5.70 -11.23
N GLY A 49 1.64 5.70 -12.39
CA GLY A 49 0.27 5.23 -12.54
C GLY A 49 0.11 3.75 -12.14
N TYR A 50 1.02 2.88 -12.56
CA TYR A 50 1.02 1.47 -12.18
C TYR A 50 1.18 1.28 -10.67
N LEU A 51 2.21 1.88 -10.07
CA LEU A 51 2.50 1.72 -8.64
C LEU A 51 1.37 2.27 -7.76
N ARG A 52 0.75 3.39 -8.14
CA ARG A 52 -0.41 3.95 -7.45
C ARG A 52 -1.63 3.04 -7.56
N SER A 53 -1.93 2.57 -8.77
CA SER A 53 -3.07 1.65 -8.99
C SER A 53 -2.89 0.35 -8.22
N TYR A 54 -1.67 -0.20 -8.22
CA TYR A 54 -1.32 -1.36 -7.41
C TYR A 54 -1.48 -1.08 -5.91
N GLY A 55 -1.02 0.08 -5.43
CA GLY A 55 -1.19 0.50 -4.04
C GLY A 55 -2.65 0.59 -3.63
N ILE A 56 -3.52 1.15 -4.47
CA ILE A 56 -4.98 1.24 -4.24
C ILE A 56 -5.60 -0.15 -4.15
N TYR A 57 -5.33 -1.00 -5.15
CA TYR A 57 -5.82 -2.38 -5.16
C TYR A 57 -5.36 -3.17 -3.93
N PHE A 58 -4.09 -3.00 -3.54
CA PHE A 58 -3.54 -3.64 -2.36
C PHE A 58 -4.23 -3.16 -1.07
N THR A 59 -4.53 -1.87 -0.93
CA THR A 59 -5.30 -1.36 0.22
C THR A 59 -6.74 -1.86 0.24
N GLU A 60 -7.40 -1.96 -0.92
CA GLU A 60 -8.77 -2.51 -1.01
C GLU A 60 -8.82 -3.96 -0.52
N LEU A 61 -7.90 -4.80 -0.98
CA LEU A 61 -7.80 -6.19 -0.49
C LEU A 61 -7.61 -6.29 1.03
N LEU A 62 -6.83 -5.38 1.61
CA LEU A 62 -6.61 -5.36 3.05
C LEU A 62 -7.84 -4.90 3.82
N LEU A 63 -8.53 -3.87 3.34
CA LEU A 63 -9.78 -3.39 3.92
C LEU A 63 -10.87 -4.47 3.84
N ASP A 64 -11.02 -5.14 2.70
CA ASP A 64 -11.94 -6.27 2.55
C ASP A 64 -11.57 -7.42 3.50
N SER A 65 -10.28 -7.69 3.71
CA SER A 65 -9.83 -8.74 4.63
C SER A 65 -10.11 -8.39 6.09
N LEU A 66 -10.05 -7.11 6.46
CA LEU A 66 -10.40 -6.60 7.78
C LEU A 66 -11.92 -6.70 8.02
N ASP A 67 -12.72 -6.24 7.06
CA ASP A 67 -14.20 -6.28 7.13
C ASP A 67 -14.73 -7.72 7.23
N ASN A 68 -14.12 -8.65 6.49
CA ASN A 68 -14.46 -10.07 6.54
C ASN A 68 -13.90 -10.80 7.79
N GLY A 69 -13.17 -10.11 8.68
CA GLY A 69 -12.57 -10.69 9.89
C GLY A 69 -11.47 -11.73 9.62
N GLN A 70 -10.96 -11.80 8.38
CA GLN A 70 -9.88 -12.73 8.01
C GLN A 70 -8.52 -12.24 8.49
N LEU A 71 -8.37 -10.92 8.62
CA LEU A 71 -7.18 -10.25 9.08
C LEU A 71 -7.49 -9.43 10.33
N SER A 72 -6.75 -9.65 11.41
CA SER A 72 -6.83 -8.80 12.60
C SER A 72 -6.03 -7.52 12.38
N SER A 73 -6.56 -6.39 12.83
CA SER A 73 -5.96 -5.06 12.73
C SER A 73 -4.52 -4.99 13.25
N TYR A 74 -4.23 -5.72 14.33
CA TYR A 74 -2.86 -5.85 14.85
C TYR A 74 -1.89 -6.45 13.82
N HIS A 75 -2.31 -7.54 13.17
CA HIS A 75 -1.51 -8.21 12.16
C HIS A 75 -1.40 -7.40 10.88
N ALA A 76 -2.48 -6.69 10.51
CA ALA A 76 -2.49 -5.79 9.37
C ALA A 76 -1.45 -4.67 9.52
N GLY A 77 -1.43 -4.04 10.70
CA GLY A 77 -0.49 -2.96 11.01
C GLY A 77 0.96 -3.39 10.93
N ILE A 78 1.31 -4.52 11.55
CA ILE A 78 2.70 -5.01 11.58
C ILE A 78 3.19 -5.42 10.19
N ARG A 79 2.36 -6.10 9.40
CA ARG A 79 2.80 -6.72 8.15
C ARG A 79 2.74 -5.77 6.96
N HIS A 80 1.75 -4.90 6.91
CA HIS A 80 1.40 -4.22 5.65
C HIS A 80 1.63 -2.71 5.67
N PHE A 81 1.78 -2.07 6.83
CA PHE A 81 2.07 -0.63 6.89
C PHE A 81 3.39 -0.29 6.22
N GLN A 82 4.45 -1.07 6.47
CA GLN A 82 5.74 -0.83 5.87
C GLN A 82 5.69 -0.99 4.35
N THR A 83 5.07 -2.06 3.85
CA THR A 83 4.92 -2.30 2.41
C THR A 83 4.21 -1.15 1.72
N LEU A 84 3.18 -0.60 2.35
CA LEU A 84 2.43 0.51 1.80
C LEU A 84 3.22 1.82 1.81
N GLU A 85 3.99 2.07 2.87
CA GLU A 85 4.86 3.25 2.91
C GLU A 85 6.01 3.14 1.90
N ASP A 86 6.58 1.95 1.72
CA ASP A 86 7.60 1.68 0.71
C ASP A 86 7.06 1.95 -0.70
N LEU A 87 5.85 1.48 -1.02
CA LEU A 87 5.16 1.82 -2.27
C LEU A 87 4.97 3.33 -2.43
N ARG A 88 4.57 4.03 -1.37
CA ARG A 88 4.39 5.50 -1.40
C ARG A 88 5.70 6.24 -1.63
N ILE A 89 6.80 5.77 -1.04
CA ILE A 89 8.14 6.30 -1.27
C ILE A 89 8.56 6.03 -2.72
N GLU A 90 8.28 4.84 -3.24
CA GLU A 90 8.64 4.46 -4.60
C GLU A 90 7.90 5.26 -5.67
N VAL A 91 6.60 5.52 -5.46
CA VAL A 91 5.80 6.43 -6.29
C VAL A 91 6.42 7.82 -6.34
N LYS A 92 6.94 8.32 -5.21
CA LYS A 92 7.59 9.63 -5.12
C LYS A 92 9.03 9.64 -5.60
N SER A 93 9.63 8.48 -5.88
CA SER A 93 11.07 8.40 -6.13
C SER A 93 11.48 9.02 -7.47
N ASN A 94 10.54 9.49 -8.31
CA ASN A 94 10.76 10.10 -9.62
C ASN A 94 11.71 9.30 -10.53
N LYS A 95 11.86 8.01 -10.26
CA LYS A 95 12.65 7.11 -11.10
C LYS A 95 11.80 6.79 -12.32
N GLY A 96 12.42 6.90 -13.50
CA GLY A 96 11.76 6.48 -14.74
C GLY A 96 11.50 4.98 -14.76
N PHE A 97 10.63 4.55 -15.68
CA PHE A 97 10.42 3.14 -15.96
C PHE A 97 11.68 2.53 -16.60
N GLU A 98 12.41 1.72 -15.86
CA GLU A 98 13.51 0.94 -16.41
C GLU A 98 12.97 -0.38 -16.99
N TYR A 99 12.66 -0.36 -18.29
CA TYR A 99 12.37 -1.60 -19.01
C TYR A 99 13.69 -2.31 -19.34
N VAL A 100 14.04 -3.34 -18.56
CA VAL A 100 15.13 -4.25 -18.93
C VAL A 100 14.60 -5.15 -20.05
N VAL A 101 14.85 -4.76 -21.30
CA VAL A 101 14.65 -5.64 -22.45
C VAL A 101 15.63 -6.79 -22.30
N GLU A 102 15.17 -7.94 -21.79
CA GLU A 102 15.99 -9.15 -21.91
C GLU A 102 16.22 -9.40 -23.40
N PRO A 103 17.48 -9.50 -23.86
CA PRO A 103 17.76 -9.77 -25.25
C PRO A 103 17.07 -11.09 -25.60
N ARG A 104 16.19 -11.07 -26.62
CA ARG A 104 15.54 -12.28 -27.12
C ARG A 104 16.62 -13.32 -27.35
N ARG A 105 16.56 -14.43 -26.61
CA ARG A 105 17.40 -15.59 -26.89
C ARG A 105 17.04 -16.05 -28.30
N VAL A 106 17.91 -15.78 -29.27
CA VAL A 106 17.73 -16.28 -30.63
C VAL A 106 17.81 -17.80 -30.53
N PRO A 107 16.72 -18.53 -30.84
CA PRO A 107 16.74 -19.98 -30.80
C PRO A 107 17.79 -20.46 -31.80
N THR A 108 18.73 -21.29 -31.34
CA THR A 108 19.72 -21.94 -32.22
C THR A 108 19.13 -23.15 -32.96
N TYR A 109 17.85 -23.45 -32.74
CA TYR A 109 17.10 -24.52 -33.38
C TYR A 109 15.95 -23.96 -34.21
N ASN A 110 15.52 -24.73 -35.20
CA ASN A 110 14.42 -24.35 -36.08
C ASN A 110 13.09 -24.49 -35.32
N ILE A 111 12.39 -23.39 -35.07
CA ILE A 111 11.05 -23.44 -34.46
C ILE A 111 10.06 -23.85 -35.55
N ASN A 112 9.52 -25.07 -35.44
CA ASN A 112 8.44 -25.51 -36.32
C ASN A 112 7.10 -25.06 -35.74
N TYR A 113 6.51 -24.02 -36.31
CA TYR A 113 5.22 -23.45 -35.88
C TYR A 113 4.00 -24.31 -36.28
N PHE A 114 4.21 -25.40 -37.02
CA PHE A 114 3.14 -26.25 -37.56
C PHE A 114 3.05 -27.62 -36.89
N SER A 115 3.88 -27.93 -35.89
CA SER A 115 3.70 -29.17 -35.12
C SER A 115 2.66 -28.96 -34.03
N SER A 116 1.40 -29.29 -34.32
CA SER A 116 0.42 -29.56 -33.28
C SER A 116 0.83 -30.85 -32.56
N LEU A 117 1.27 -30.73 -31.30
CA LEU A 117 1.34 -31.88 -30.41
C LEU A 117 -0.07 -32.47 -30.31
N SER A 118 -0.19 -33.73 -30.72
CA SER A 118 -1.39 -34.53 -30.49
C SER A 118 -1.14 -35.31 -29.20
N ASP A 119 -1.73 -34.85 -28.11
CA ASP A 119 -2.02 -35.67 -26.93
C ASP A 119 -3.49 -36.09 -26.97
#